data_AF-A0A402A793-F1
#
_entry.id   AF-A0A402A793-F1
#
_cell.length_a   1.000
_cell.length_b   1.000
_cell.length_c   1.000
_cell.angle_alpha   90.00
_cell.angle_beta   90.00
_cell.angle_gamma   90.00
#
_symmetry.space_group_name_H-M   'P 1'
#
loop_
_entity.id
_entity.type
_entity.pdbx_description
1 polymer ?
#
loop_
_entity_poly.entity_id
_entity_poly.type
_entity_poly.pdbx_seq_one_letter_code
_entity_poly.pdbx_strand_id
1 'polypeptide(L)'
;MIVDLASGRIVGETRYVNIMVQDRGLEIGSTWLAPSVQRTGMNTEGKYLLLNHAFEQLSAIRVQLKTHHLNVQLQRAIERLGTVKEGTLRNCRIMPDGSYRHSVYYSIIESEWSQVKAGLEAKMHRA
;
A
#
# COMPACT_ATOMS: atom_id res chain seq x y z
N MET A 1 0.67 -11.85 5.93
CA MET A 1 0.00 -12.87 5.07
C MET A 1 -1.47 -12.50 4.97
N ILE A 2 -2.09 -12.67 3.80
CA ILE A 2 -3.53 -12.44 3.60
C ILE A 2 -4.19 -13.80 3.49
N VAL A 3 -5.15 -14.07 4.37
CA VAL A 3 -5.91 -15.32 4.42
C VAL A 3 -7.36 -15.00 4.09
N ASP A 4 -7.92 -15.71 3.11
CA ASP A 4 -9.36 -15.65 2.85
C ASP A 4 -10.07 -16.47 3.93
N LEU A 5 -10.87 -15.80 4.76
CA LEU A 5 -11.55 -16.43 5.89
C LEU A 5 -12.61 -17.45 5.47
N ALA A 6 -13.20 -17.30 4.27
CA ALA A 6 -14.21 -18.24 3.79
C ALA A 6 -13.60 -19.60 3.41
N SER A 7 -12.41 -19.58 2.77
CA SER A 7 -11.73 -20.80 2.34
C SER A 7 -10.61 -21.27 3.27
N GLY A 8 -10.17 -20.43 4.21
CA GLY A 8 -9.00 -20.65 5.06
C GLY A 8 -7.66 -20.62 4.32
N ARG A 9 -7.66 -20.26 3.03
CA ARG A 9 -6.46 -20.33 2.17
C ARG A 9 -5.67 -19.02 2.22
N ILE A 10 -4.36 -19.15 2.07
CA ILE A 10 -3.48 -18.02 1.85
C ILE A 10 -3.72 -17.53 0.42
N VAL A 11 -4.14 -16.27 0.29
CA VAL A 11 -4.48 -15.65 -1.00
C VAL A 11 -3.59 -14.46 -1.33
N GLY A 12 -2.63 -14.15 -0.46
CA GLY A 12 -1.70 -13.07 -0.73
C GLY A 12 -0.75 -12.77 0.41
N GLU A 13 0.02 -11.71 0.19
CA GLU A 13 0.93 -11.16 1.16
C GLU A 13 1.01 -9.64 1.01
N THR A 14 1.19 -8.96 2.12
CA THR A 14 1.56 -7.56 2.22
C THR A 14 2.28 -7.40 3.55
N ARG A 15 3.26 -6.50 3.61
CA ARG A 15 4.09 -6.33 4.80
C ARG A 15 4.57 -4.89 4.95
N TYR A 16 4.93 -4.52 6.18
CA TYR A 16 5.72 -3.32 6.41
C TYR A 16 7.16 -3.57 5.94
N VAL A 17 7.73 -2.59 5.26
CA VAL A 17 9.14 -2.54 4.84
C VAL A 17 9.67 -1.15 5.14
N ASN A 18 10.99 -0.96 5.04
CA ASN A 18 11.63 0.36 5.20
C ASN A 18 11.15 1.12 6.46
N ILE A 19 11.18 0.44 7.62
CA ILE A 19 10.68 0.98 8.88
C ILE A 19 11.71 1.98 9.44
N MET A 20 11.26 3.21 9.68
CA MET A 20 12.03 4.33 10.21
C MET A 20 11.48 4.63 11.61
N VAL A 21 11.96 3.89 12.62
CA VAL A 21 11.40 3.92 13.99
C VAL A 21 11.51 5.31 14.62
N GLN A 22 12.67 5.96 14.48
CA GLN A 22 12.91 7.30 15.05
C GLN A 22 12.00 8.36 14.43
N ASP A 23 11.77 8.27 13.12
CA ASP A 23 10.92 9.20 12.36
C ASP A 23 9.45 8.79 12.33
N ARG A 24 9.10 7.67 13.00
CA ARG A 24 7.74 7.08 13.00
C ARG A 24 7.17 6.90 11.59
N GLY A 25 8.04 6.54 10.64
CA GLY A 25 7.69 6.31 9.25
C GLY A 25 7.80 4.84 8.86
N LEU A 26 6.97 4.37 7.93
CA LEU A 26 7.11 3.03 7.36
C LEU A 26 6.61 2.97 5.92
N GLU A 27 6.98 1.92 5.19
CA GLU A 27 6.44 1.61 3.87
C GLU A 27 5.54 0.38 3.93
N ILE A 28 4.38 0.42 3.27
CA ILE A 28 3.65 -0.79 2.97
C ILE A 28 4.04 -1.24 1.56
N GLY A 29 4.69 -2.41 1.48
CA GLY A 29 5.28 -2.92 0.24
C GLY A 29 5.15 -4.42 0.09
N SER A 30 5.91 -4.94 -0.89
CA SER A 30 5.99 -6.37 -1.23
C SER A 30 4.64 -7.06 -1.28
N THR A 31 3.67 -6.38 -1.92
CA THR A 31 2.29 -6.86 -2.00
C THR A 31 2.14 -7.81 -3.18
N TRP A 32 1.65 -9.00 -2.89
CA TRP A 32 1.29 -10.00 -3.86
C TRP A 32 -0.10 -10.55 -3.54
N LEU A 33 -0.91 -10.78 -4.57
CA LEU A 33 -2.25 -11.34 -4.45
C LEU A 33 -2.42 -12.45 -5.49
N ALA A 34 -2.96 -13.58 -5.05
CA ALA A 34 -3.31 -14.68 -5.92
C ALA A 34 -4.31 -14.21 -7.00
N PRO A 35 -4.19 -14.68 -8.26
CA PRO A 35 -5.08 -14.27 -9.34
C PRO A 35 -6.57 -14.41 -9.02
N SER A 36 -6.94 -15.44 -8.24
CA SER A 36 -8.32 -15.70 -7.80
C SER A 36 -8.94 -14.59 -6.95
N VAL A 37 -8.12 -13.78 -6.27
CA VAL A 37 -8.60 -12.68 -5.42
C VAL A 37 -8.23 -11.30 -5.98
N GLN A 38 -7.64 -11.24 -7.17
CA GLN A 38 -7.36 -9.95 -7.80
C GLN A 38 -8.67 -9.27 -8.21
N ARG A 39 -8.68 -7.93 -8.10
CA ARG A 39 -9.87 -7.09 -8.34
C ARG A 39 -11.05 -7.38 -7.40
N THR A 40 -10.83 -8.11 -6.31
CA THR A 40 -11.78 -8.20 -5.19
C THR A 40 -11.49 -7.10 -4.15
N GLY A 41 -12.34 -7.02 -3.11
CA GLY A 41 -12.12 -6.13 -1.95
C GLY A 41 -10.91 -6.48 -1.09
N MET A 42 -10.29 -7.65 -1.28
CA MET A 42 -9.21 -8.19 -0.42
C MET A 42 -8.00 -7.26 -0.29
N ASN A 43 -7.60 -6.60 -1.38
CA ASN A 43 -6.49 -5.64 -1.30
C ASN A 43 -6.87 -4.42 -0.45
N THR A 44 -8.09 -3.92 -0.61
CA THR A 44 -8.58 -2.74 0.12
C THR A 44 -8.62 -3.03 1.62
N GLU A 45 -9.21 -4.17 2.00
CA GLU A 45 -9.29 -4.59 3.40
C GLU A 45 -7.91 -4.86 4.00
N GLY A 46 -7.04 -5.58 3.29
CA GLY A 46 -5.67 -5.82 3.76
C GLY A 46 -4.85 -4.53 3.94
N LYS A 47 -5.03 -3.53 3.06
CA LYS A 47 -4.40 -2.21 3.23
C LYS A 47 -5.02 -1.41 4.35
N TYR A 48 -6.35 -1.47 4.52
CA TYR A 48 -7.04 -0.84 5.63
C TYR A 48 -6.49 -1.34 6.98
N LEU A 49 -6.37 -2.66 7.17
CA LEU A 49 -5.87 -3.24 8.41
C LEU A 49 -4.44 -2.78 8.74
N LEU A 50 -3.55 -2.76 7.74
CA LEU A 50 -2.18 -2.28 7.92
C LEU A 50 -2.13 -0.77 8.19
N LEU A 51 -2.90 0.04 7.47
CA LEU A 51 -2.92 1.48 7.69
C LEU A 51 -3.49 1.81 9.07
N ASN A 52 -4.59 1.16 9.47
CA ASN A 52 -5.19 1.33 10.78
C ASN A 52 -4.20 0.98 11.90
N HIS A 53 -3.52 -0.15 11.79
CA HIS A 53 -2.50 -0.52 12.76
C HIS A 53 -1.32 0.47 12.78
N ALA A 54 -0.84 0.93 11.62
CA ALA A 54 0.25 1.89 11.53
C ALA A 54 -0.08 3.22 12.21
N PHE A 55 -1.23 3.82 11.91
CA PHE A 55 -1.61 5.12 12.45
C PHE A 55 -2.14 5.04 13.89
N GLU A 56 -3.00 4.06 14.20
CA GLU A 56 -3.73 4.05 15.48
C GLU A 56 -3.01 3.28 16.60
N GLN A 57 -2.15 2.32 16.26
CA GLN A 57 -1.44 1.51 17.25
C GLN A 57 0.05 1.84 17.31
N LEU A 58 0.69 2.08 16.17
CA LEU A 58 2.12 2.42 16.13
C LEU A 58 2.39 3.93 16.14
N SER A 59 1.34 4.77 16.11
CA SER A 59 1.45 6.23 16.04
C SER A 59 2.40 6.70 14.92
N ALA A 60 2.36 6.01 13.77
CA ALA A 60 3.12 6.38 12.60
C ALA A 60 2.67 7.76 12.11
N ILE A 61 3.61 8.64 11.79
CA ILE A 61 3.29 9.95 11.21
C ILE A 61 3.15 9.90 9.69
N ARG A 62 3.67 8.82 9.09
CA ARG A 62 3.77 8.65 7.65
C ARG A 62 3.79 7.18 7.25
N VAL A 63 2.94 6.84 6.29
CA VAL A 63 2.98 5.57 5.58
C VAL A 63 3.23 5.82 4.10
N GLN A 64 4.31 5.27 3.56
CA GLN A 64 4.65 5.40 2.14
C GLN A 64 4.29 4.15 1.33
N LEU A 65 4.01 4.35 0.04
CA LEU A 65 3.90 3.30 -0.96
C LEU A 65 4.70 3.71 -2.19
N LYS A 66 5.30 2.74 -2.87
CA LYS A 66 6.00 3.01 -4.13
C LYS A 66 5.76 1.94 -5.17
N THR A 67 5.81 2.35 -6.42
CA THR A 67 5.69 1.45 -7.57
C THR A 67 6.59 1.89 -8.71
N HIS A 68 6.80 1.02 -9.69
CA HIS A 68 7.48 1.38 -10.93
C HIS A 68 6.64 2.39 -11.72
N HIS A 69 7.29 3.40 -12.32
CA HIS A 69 6.60 4.43 -13.10
C HIS A 69 5.83 3.88 -14.33
N LEU A 70 6.24 2.74 -14.87
CA LEU A 70 5.51 2.06 -15.96
C LEU A 70 4.27 1.28 -15.46
N ASN A 71 4.17 0.98 -14.17
CA ASN A 71 3.06 0.21 -13.61
C ASN A 71 1.84 1.10 -13.35
N VAL A 72 1.27 1.65 -14.42
CA VAL A 72 0.14 2.61 -14.35
C VAL A 72 -1.08 2.00 -13.65
N GLN A 73 -1.34 0.71 -13.84
CA GLN A 73 -2.44 0.02 -13.15
C GLN A 73 -2.25 0.03 -11.63
N LEU A 74 -1.02 -0.20 -11.15
CA LEU A 74 -0.71 -0.20 -9.72
C LEU A 74 -0.70 1.22 -9.16
N GLN A 75 -0.26 2.22 -9.93
CA GLN A 75 -0.38 3.63 -9.56
C GLN A 75 -1.84 4.01 -9.30
N ARG A 76 -2.75 3.72 -10.25
CA ARG A 76 -4.20 3.96 -10.06
C ARG A 76 -4.77 3.21 -8.87
N ALA A 77 -4.29 2.00 -8.59
CA ALA A 77 -4.73 1.24 -7.41
C ALA A 77 -4.27 1.89 -6.10
N ILE A 78 -3.04 2.42 -6.05
CA ILE A 78 -2.49 3.15 -4.90
C ILE A 78 -3.21 4.48 -4.71
N GLU A 79 -3.45 5.24 -5.78
CA GLU A 79 -4.20 6.51 -5.76
C GLU A 79 -5.62 6.31 -5.24
N ARG A 80 -6.29 5.21 -5.64
CA ARG A 80 -7.63 4.86 -5.12
C ARG A 80 -7.67 4.57 -3.62
N LEU A 81 -6.54 4.36 -2.94
CA LEU A 81 -6.52 4.24 -1.49
C LEU A 81 -6.64 5.58 -0.77
N GLY A 82 -6.60 6.71 -1.49
CA GLY A 82 -6.57 8.05 -0.88
C GLY A 82 -5.15 8.53 -0.58
N THR A 83 -4.15 7.95 -1.23
CA THR A 83 -2.75 8.36 -1.10
C THR A 83 -2.46 9.59 -1.94
N VAL A 84 -1.50 10.41 -1.50
CA VAL A 84 -1.01 11.58 -2.24
C VAL A 84 0.25 11.20 -3.02
N LYS A 85 0.32 11.55 -4.31
CA LYS A 85 1.50 11.36 -5.15
C LYS A 85 2.52 12.46 -4.87
N GLU A 86 3.74 12.10 -4.50
CA GLU A 86 4.78 13.06 -4.11
C GLU A 86 5.82 13.29 -5.20
N GLY A 87 6.01 12.32 -6.09
CA GLY A 87 6.93 12.47 -7.22
C GLY A 87 7.53 11.16 -7.70
N THR A 88 8.48 11.29 -8.63
CA THR A 88 9.19 10.16 -9.24
C THR A 88 10.68 10.29 -8.99
N LEU A 89 11.24 9.34 -8.25
CA LEU A 89 12.69 9.22 -8.10
C LEU A 89 13.26 8.55 -9.36
N ARG A 90 14.01 9.32 -10.16
CA ARG A 90 14.57 8.86 -11.43
C ARG A 90 15.85 8.06 -11.20
N ASN A 91 16.06 7.02 -12.02
CA ASN A 91 17.25 6.16 -12.00
C ASN A 91 17.62 5.67 -10.59
N CYS A 92 16.62 5.33 -9.76
CA CYS A 92 16.83 5.02 -8.35
C CYS A 92 17.43 3.63 -8.11
N ARG A 93 17.44 2.76 -9.13
CA ARG A 93 18.01 1.41 -9.09
C ARG A 93 18.29 0.90 -10.50
N ILE A 94 19.35 0.11 -10.64
CA ILE A 94 19.59 -0.72 -11.83
C ILE A 94 18.89 -2.07 -11.61
N MET A 95 18.03 -2.46 -12.55
CA MET A 95 17.31 -3.72 -12.52
C MET A 95 18.21 -4.88 -12.98
N PRO A 96 17.88 -6.15 -12.66
CA PRO A 96 18.69 -7.30 -13.08
C PRO A 96 18.91 -7.44 -14.59
N ASP A 97 18.01 -6.86 -15.40
CA ASP A 97 18.09 -6.80 -16.86
C ASP A 97 18.92 -5.62 -17.40
N GLY A 98 19.55 -4.83 -16.52
CA GLY A 98 20.34 -3.64 -16.87
C GLY A 98 19.51 -2.36 -17.08
N SER A 99 18.17 -2.44 -17.04
CA SER A 99 17.32 -1.26 -17.19
C SER A 99 17.32 -0.37 -15.95
N TYR A 100 17.03 0.93 -16.13
CA TYR A 100 16.91 1.87 -15.02
C TYR A 100 15.49 1.91 -14.47
N ARG A 101 15.38 1.72 -13.14
CA ARG A 101 14.13 1.86 -12.42
C ARG A 101 13.89 3.32 -12.05
N HIS A 102 12.69 3.79 -12.37
CA HIS A 102 12.12 5.01 -11.79
C HIS A 102 10.95 4.63 -10.89
N SER A 103 10.96 5.10 -9.65
CA SER A 103 9.94 4.78 -8.67
C SER A 103 9.09 6.00 -8.34
N VAL A 104 7.78 5.83 -8.47
CA VAL A 104 6.79 6.83 -8.08
C VAL A 104 6.46 6.62 -6.62
N TYR A 105 6.54 7.68 -5.83
CA TYR A 105 6.28 7.70 -4.40
C TYR A 105 4.92 8.28 -4.10
N TYR A 106 4.24 7.62 -3.17
CA TYR A 106 2.96 8.00 -2.61
C TYR A 106 3.03 7.94 -1.09
N SER A 107 2.19 8.70 -0.42
CA SER A 107 2.11 8.69 1.03
C SER A 107 0.70 8.92 1.54
N ILE A 108 0.51 8.59 2.81
CA ILE A 108 -0.54 9.10 3.69
C ILE A 108 0.18 9.60 4.94
N ILE A 109 -0.17 10.80 5.41
CA ILE A 109 0.32 11.32 6.69
C ILE A 109 -0.76 11.27 7.78
N GLU A 110 -0.34 11.37 9.04
CA GLU A 110 -1.23 11.28 10.21
C GLU A 110 -2.47 12.17 10.10
N SER A 111 -2.32 13.42 9.67
CA SER A 111 -3.43 14.37 9.54
C SER A 111 -4.45 14.00 8.46
N GLU A 112 -4.08 13.15 7.51
CA GLU A 112 -4.95 12.68 6.43
C GLU A 112 -5.67 11.36 6.80
N TRP A 113 -5.18 10.66 7.83
CA TRP A 113 -5.63 9.30 8.14
C TRP A 113 -7.13 9.22 8.39
N SER A 114 -7.72 10.16 9.13
CA SER A 114 -9.15 10.14 9.44
C SER A 114 -10.03 10.16 8.17
N GLN A 115 -9.66 10.97 7.19
CA GLN A 115 -10.37 11.05 5.91
C GLN A 115 -10.15 9.79 5.07
N VAL A 116 -8.90 9.30 5.01
CA VAL A 116 -8.55 8.08 4.28
C VAL A 116 -9.29 6.86 4.85
N LYS A 117 -9.32 6.73 6.18
CA LYS A 117 -10.03 5.68 6.92
C LYS A 117 -11.51 5.64 6.53
N ALA A 118 -12.22 6.76 6.64
CA ALA A 118 -13.62 6.85 6.27
C ALA A 118 -13.85 6.47 4.79
N GLY A 119 -12.95 6.90 3.89
CA GLY A 119 -13.00 6.54 2.48
C GLY A 119 -12.77 5.06 2.18
N LEU A 120 -11.97 4.36 3.00
CA LEU A 120 -11.74 2.92 2.91
C LEU A 120 -12.92 2.13 3.48
N GLU A 121 -13.43 2.52 4.65
CA GLU A 121 -14.61 1.91 5.27
C GLU A 121 -15.83 1.99 4.33
N ALA A 122 -16.08 3.16 3.73
CA ALA A 122 -17.17 3.33 2.77
C ALA A 122 -17.03 2.44 1.52
N LYS A 123 -15.81 2.08 1.10
CA LYS A 123 -15.58 1.17 -0.03
C LYS A 123 -15.82 -0.28 0.36
N MET A 124 -15.44 -0.67 1.57
CA MET A 124 -15.66 -2.03 2.08
C MET A 124 -17.15 -2.30 2.31
N HIS A 125 -17.94 -1.30 2.73
CA HIS A 125 -19.40 -1.45 2.89
C HIS A 125 -20.19 -1.53 1.57
N ARG A 126 -19.57 -1.20 0.43
CA ARG A 126 -20.22 -1.25 -0.90
C ARG A 126 -19.87 -2.51 -1.69
N ALA A 127 -18.93 -3.32 -1.21
CA ALA A 127 -18.44 -4.53 -1.86
C ALA A 127 -19.12 -5.77 -1.28
#